data_AF-A0A6P0T5H0-F1
#
_entry.id   AF-A0A6P0T5H0-F1
#
_cell.length_a   1.000
_cell.length_b   1.000
_cell.length_c   1.000
_cell.angle_alpha   90.00
_cell.angle_beta   90.00
_cell.angle_gamma   90.00
#
_symmetry.space_group_name_H-M   'P 1'
#
loop_
_entity.id
_entity.type
_entity.pdbx_description
1 polymer ?
#
loop_
_entity_poly.entity_id
_entity_poly.type
_entity_poly.pdbx_seq_one_letter_code
_entity_poly.pdbx_strand_id
1 'polypeptide(L)'
;MQLDIGEDIEGAVHPPSGFIRQHWRRLLPHWSTPVLSLLILLQRSPTSIDDYTAAAERSKQQLRDRAIHLLQPLTERVHQSDYRAILFDPQTGYPYQGTMPGIPLNDVAVIYDVLGYDLEQCGECYCLVHPHWGNQVYPAIVVCSAIPAVLEAIAIPYFSPTLDLQINPSQLQYRHC
;
A
#
# COMPACT_ATOMS: atom_id res chain seq x y z
N MET A 1 -7.79 3.18 -11.09
CA MET A 1 -6.95 3.15 -12.32
C MET A 1 -5.64 2.44 -12.02
N GLN A 2 -5.09 1.66 -12.95
CA GLN A 2 -3.79 1.01 -12.78
C GLN A 2 -2.65 1.98 -13.14
N LEU A 3 -1.61 2.01 -12.30
CA LEU A 3 -0.38 2.77 -12.48
C LEU A 3 0.69 1.77 -12.91
N ASP A 4 1.34 2.03 -14.04
CA ASP A 4 2.49 1.24 -14.51
C ASP A 4 3.75 1.78 -13.83
N ILE A 5 4.31 1.00 -12.91
CA ILE A 5 5.44 1.38 -12.05
C ILE A 5 6.74 0.70 -12.52
N GLY A 6 6.63 -0.43 -13.22
CA GLY A 6 7.73 -1.26 -13.68
C GLY A 6 7.32 -2.72 -13.87
N GLU A 7 8.22 -3.56 -14.39
CA GLU A 7 7.90 -4.97 -14.71
C GLU A 7 7.55 -5.84 -13.48
N ASP A 8 7.96 -5.43 -12.29
CA ASP A 8 7.77 -6.17 -11.03
C ASP A 8 6.90 -5.43 -10.01
N ILE A 9 6.28 -4.31 -10.39
CA ILE A 9 5.40 -3.52 -9.54
C ILE A 9 4.19 -3.02 -10.31
N GLU A 10 3.02 -3.21 -9.72
CA GLU A 10 1.77 -2.61 -10.17
C GLU A 10 1.21 -1.67 -9.09
N GLY A 11 0.72 -0.50 -9.50
CA GLY A 11 -0.03 0.39 -8.62
C GLY A 11 -1.50 0.44 -9.04
N ALA A 12 -2.41 0.66 -8.10
CA ALA A 12 -3.80 0.91 -8.44
C ALA A 12 -4.47 1.83 -7.44
N VAL A 13 -5.16 2.86 -7.93
CA VAL A 13 -5.94 3.78 -7.08
C VAL A 13 -7.43 3.51 -7.23
N HIS A 14 -8.13 3.41 -6.10
CA HIS A 14 -9.54 3.06 -6.04
C HIS A 14 -10.31 3.85 -4.97
N PRO A 15 -11.64 3.93 -5.07
CA PRO A 15 -12.48 4.25 -3.93
C PRO A 15 -12.29 3.26 -2.77
N PRO A 16 -12.74 3.58 -1.54
CA PRO A 16 -12.58 2.70 -0.39
C PRO A 16 -13.28 1.35 -0.60
N SER A 17 -12.67 0.26 -0.17
CA SER A 17 -13.31 -1.06 -0.16
C SER A 17 -14.49 -1.12 0.82
N GLY A 18 -15.38 -2.10 0.65
CA GLY A 18 -16.42 -2.45 1.62
C GLY A 18 -15.85 -2.66 3.02
N PHE A 19 -14.71 -3.35 3.14
CA PHE A 19 -13.99 -3.53 4.40
C PHE A 19 -13.63 -2.18 5.06
N ILE A 20 -13.02 -1.26 4.31
CA ILE A 20 -12.66 0.06 4.84
C ILE A 20 -13.93 0.83 5.22
N ARG A 21 -14.96 0.86 4.38
CA ARG A 21 -16.23 1.57 4.68
C ARG A 21 -16.89 1.05 5.96
N GLN A 22 -16.86 -0.25 6.19
CA GLN A 22 -17.45 -0.88 7.37
C GLN A 22 -16.63 -0.66 8.64
N HIS A 23 -15.29 -0.57 8.51
CA HIS A 23 -14.40 -0.62 9.66
C HIS A 23 -13.53 0.63 9.88
N TRP A 24 -13.66 1.68 9.05
CA TRP A 24 -12.73 2.83 9.08
C TRP A 24 -12.59 3.45 10.48
N ARG A 25 -13.66 3.59 11.27
CA ARG A 25 -13.58 4.14 12.64
C ARG A 25 -12.73 3.29 13.59
N ARG A 26 -12.68 1.97 13.38
CA ARG A 26 -11.85 1.05 14.18
C ARG A 26 -10.43 1.00 13.66
N LEU A 27 -10.27 1.04 12.33
CA LEU A 27 -8.98 1.11 11.65
C LEU A 27 -8.26 2.44 11.93
N LEU A 28 -9.00 3.52 12.16
CA LEU A 28 -8.50 4.90 12.14
C LEU A 28 -9.23 5.77 13.18
N PRO A 29 -9.12 5.44 14.49
CA PRO A 29 -9.98 6.00 15.54
C PRO A 29 -9.85 7.52 15.74
N HIS A 30 -8.70 8.11 15.38
CA HIS A 30 -8.45 9.54 15.50
C HIS A 30 -8.56 10.30 14.17
N TRP A 31 -9.00 9.63 13.12
CA TRP A 31 -9.12 10.25 11.80
C TRP A 31 -10.48 10.97 11.70
N SER A 32 -10.43 12.29 11.59
CA SER A 32 -11.61 13.16 11.58
C SER A 32 -12.22 13.36 10.19
N THR A 33 -11.54 12.93 9.13
CA THR A 33 -11.98 13.04 7.74
C THR A 33 -12.26 11.65 7.16
N PRO A 34 -13.29 11.49 6.32
CA PRO A 34 -13.55 10.21 5.67
C PRO A 34 -12.38 9.75 4.81
N VAL A 35 -12.16 8.44 4.76
CA VAL A 35 -11.32 7.83 3.73
C VAL A 35 -12.10 7.89 2.42
N LEU A 36 -11.52 8.51 1.40
CA LEU A 36 -12.15 8.73 0.09
C LEU A 36 -11.44 7.96 -1.04
N SER A 37 -10.23 7.49 -0.82
CA SER A 37 -9.51 6.63 -1.74
C SER A 37 -8.49 5.75 -1.04
N LEU A 38 -8.00 4.77 -1.78
CA LEU A 38 -6.86 3.94 -1.41
C LEU A 38 -5.94 3.77 -2.62
N LEU A 39 -4.66 3.60 -2.36
CA LEU A 39 -3.66 3.15 -3.31
C LEU A 39 -3.18 1.76 -2.87
N ILE A 40 -3.24 0.82 -3.80
CA ILE A 40 -2.71 -0.53 -3.68
C ILE A 40 -1.40 -0.55 -4.46
N LEU A 41 -0.33 -1.00 -3.82
CA LEU A 41 0.93 -1.35 -4.46
C LEU A 41 1.05 -2.86 -4.41
N LEU A 42 1.27 -3.50 -5.56
CA LEU A 42 1.51 -4.92 -5.67
C LEU A 42 2.93 -5.12 -6.17
N GLN A 43 3.72 -5.91 -5.44
CA GLN A 43 5.08 -6.23 -5.83
C GLN A 43 5.18 -7.72 -6.16
N ARG A 44 5.82 -8.05 -7.28
CA ARG A 44 6.13 -9.44 -7.58
C ARG A 44 7.15 -9.96 -6.58
N SER A 45 6.86 -11.10 -5.96
CA SER A 45 7.77 -11.79 -5.05
C SER A 45 8.58 -12.84 -5.81
N PRO A 46 9.88 -13.04 -5.51
CA PRO A 46 10.65 -14.17 -6.03
C PRO A 46 10.28 -15.51 -5.39
N THR A 47 9.49 -15.48 -4.31
CA THR A 47 9.02 -16.66 -3.57
C THR A 47 7.53 -16.58 -3.32
N SER A 48 6.89 -17.73 -3.16
CA SER A 48 5.49 -17.84 -2.73
C SER A 48 5.27 -17.08 -1.42
N ILE A 49 4.22 -16.27 -1.32
CA ILE A 49 3.96 -15.50 -0.10
C ILE A 49 3.52 -16.37 1.09
N ASP A 50 2.99 -17.55 0.78
CA ASP A 50 2.56 -18.61 1.69
C ASP A 50 3.71 -19.54 2.13
N ASP A 51 4.92 -19.36 1.59
CA ASP A 51 6.09 -20.10 2.06
C ASP A 51 6.61 -19.53 3.39
N TYR A 52 7.00 -20.41 4.32
CA TYR A 52 7.54 -20.10 5.64
C TYR A 52 9.04 -20.40 5.77
N THR A 53 9.73 -20.66 4.66
CA THR A 53 11.20 -20.79 4.68
C THR A 53 11.87 -19.48 5.10
N ALA A 54 13.09 -19.59 5.67
CA ALA A 54 13.90 -18.42 6.00
C ALA A 54 14.21 -17.54 4.78
N ALA A 55 14.25 -18.12 3.58
CA ALA A 55 14.42 -17.39 2.33
C ALA A 55 13.15 -16.59 1.97
N ALA A 56 11.97 -17.19 2.10
CA ALA A 56 10.69 -16.51 1.90
C ALA A 56 10.49 -15.36 2.90
N GLU A 57 10.78 -15.58 4.19
CA GLU A 57 10.70 -14.52 5.21
C GLU A 57 11.66 -13.36 4.95
N ARG A 58 12.89 -13.65 4.47
CA ARG A 58 13.83 -12.60 4.04
C ARG A 58 13.29 -11.82 2.84
N SER A 59 12.71 -12.51 1.86
CA SER A 59 12.07 -11.89 0.70
C SER A 59 10.92 -10.98 1.11
N LYS A 60 10.05 -11.44 2.01
CA LYS A 60 8.94 -10.65 2.58
C LYS A 60 9.43 -9.38 3.26
N GLN A 61 10.49 -9.48 4.06
CA GLN A 61 11.07 -8.30 4.73
C GLN A 61 11.65 -7.31 3.71
N GLN A 62 12.34 -7.78 2.67
CA GLN A 62 12.85 -6.91 1.60
C GLN A 62 11.72 -6.20 0.83
N LEU A 63 10.64 -6.92 0.53
CA LEU A 63 9.45 -6.36 -0.14
C LEU A 63 8.72 -5.35 0.75
N ARG A 64 8.63 -5.62 2.06
CA ARG A 64 8.11 -4.66 3.05
C ARG A 64 8.94 -3.38 3.08
N ASP A 65 10.26 -3.50 3.18
CA ASP A 65 11.16 -2.35 3.22
C ASP A 65 11.07 -1.52 1.91
N ARG A 66 10.98 -2.18 0.76
CA ARG A 66 10.76 -1.54 -0.55
C ARG A 66 9.42 -0.81 -0.61
N ALA A 67 8.33 -1.43 -0.15
CA ALA A 67 7.02 -0.79 -0.09
C ALA A 67 7.03 0.48 0.77
N ILE A 68 7.63 0.42 1.95
CA ILE A 68 7.78 1.57 2.85
C ILE A 68 8.59 2.67 2.16
N HIS A 69 9.72 2.31 1.55
CA HIS A 69 10.58 3.27 0.85
C HIS A 69 9.85 4.00 -0.29
N LEU A 70 9.01 3.27 -1.05
CA LEU A 70 8.23 3.84 -2.16
C LEU A 70 7.05 4.68 -1.68
N LEU A 71 6.32 4.21 -0.66
CA LEU A 71 5.02 4.77 -0.28
C LEU A 71 5.12 5.86 0.79
N GLN A 72 6.13 5.84 1.66
CA GLN A 72 6.27 6.87 2.69
C GLN A 72 6.40 8.29 2.08
N PRO A 73 7.28 8.55 1.09
CA PRO A 73 7.38 9.88 0.47
C PRO A 73 6.06 10.33 -0.18
N LEU A 74 5.30 9.39 -0.74
CA LEU A 74 3.97 9.66 -1.27
C LEU A 74 3.01 10.15 -0.17
N THR A 75 2.97 9.47 0.99
CA THR A 75 2.11 9.90 2.10
C THR A 75 2.47 11.31 2.61
N GLU A 76 3.77 11.63 2.67
CA GLU A 76 4.24 12.97 3.04
C GLU A 76 3.79 14.01 2.01
N ARG A 77 3.79 13.68 0.72
CA ARG A 77 3.31 14.58 -0.33
C ARG A 77 1.80 14.81 -0.28
N VAL A 78 1.04 13.77 0.05
CA VAL A 78 -0.41 13.90 0.28
C VAL A 78 -0.66 14.86 1.45
N HIS A 79 0.11 14.76 2.54
CA HIS A 79 0.04 15.69 3.66
C HIS A 79 0.38 17.14 3.27
N GLN A 80 1.39 17.35 2.43
CA GLN A 80 1.74 18.67 1.90
C GLN A 80 0.66 19.27 0.98
N SER A 81 -0.29 18.46 0.52
CA SER A 81 -1.38 18.86 -0.38
C SER A 81 -2.71 19.05 0.37
N ASP A 82 -2.65 19.25 1.70
CA ASP A 82 -3.80 19.43 2.61
C ASP A 82 -4.75 18.22 2.72
N TYR A 83 -4.27 17.02 2.37
CA TYR A 83 -4.99 15.76 2.56
C TYR A 83 -4.32 14.91 3.65
N ARG A 84 -4.98 13.84 4.09
CA ARG A 84 -4.42 12.86 5.02
C ARG A 84 -4.18 11.55 4.31
N ALA A 85 -3.03 10.93 4.58
CA ALA A 85 -2.73 9.58 4.14
C ALA A 85 -2.10 8.75 5.25
N ILE A 86 -2.42 7.45 5.25
CA ILE A 86 -1.78 6.48 6.13
C ILE A 86 -1.33 5.29 5.29
N LEU A 87 -0.04 4.99 5.35
CA LEU A 87 0.52 3.72 4.93
C LEU A 87 0.27 2.69 6.03
N PHE A 88 -0.34 1.56 5.67
CA PHE A 88 -0.38 0.39 6.54
C PHE A 88 0.85 -0.48 6.29
N ASP A 89 1.48 -0.93 7.37
CA ASP A 89 2.54 -1.91 7.35
C ASP A 89 1.98 -3.26 6.87
N PRO A 90 2.42 -3.76 5.70
CA PRO A 90 1.89 -4.99 5.12
C PRO A 90 2.07 -6.23 6.00
N GLN A 91 3.10 -6.24 6.85
CA GLN A 91 3.37 -7.40 7.72
C GLN A 91 2.39 -7.48 8.90
N THR A 92 1.93 -6.33 9.40
CA THR A 92 1.16 -6.29 10.65
C THR A 92 -0.30 -5.84 10.44
N GLY A 93 -0.59 -5.22 9.30
CA GLY A 93 -1.86 -4.57 9.02
C GLY A 93 -2.08 -3.29 9.85
N TYR A 94 -1.11 -2.82 10.63
CA TYR A 94 -1.24 -1.60 11.42
C TYR A 94 -0.66 -0.39 10.67
N PRO A 95 -1.08 0.85 10.99
CA PRO A 95 -0.44 2.05 10.47
C PRO A 95 1.06 2.00 10.69
N TYR A 96 1.83 2.19 9.61
CA TYR A 96 3.29 2.23 9.67
C TYR A 96 3.78 3.34 10.60
N GLN A 97 3.05 4.45 10.63
CA GLN A 97 3.26 5.58 11.53
C GLN A 97 1.93 6.01 12.15
N GLY A 98 1.99 6.45 13.41
CA GLY A 98 0.84 7.00 14.13
C GLY A 98 0.28 6.08 15.20
N THR A 99 -1.01 6.27 15.51
CA THR A 99 -1.67 5.57 16.62
C THR A 99 -2.13 4.18 16.22
N MET A 100 -1.87 3.20 17.10
CA MET A 100 -2.36 1.84 16.93
C MET A 100 -3.90 1.80 16.92
N PRO A 101 -4.50 1.17 15.90
CA PRO A 101 -5.95 1.08 15.77
C PRO A 101 -6.53 -0.05 16.62
N GLY A 102 -7.86 -0.13 16.64
CA GLY A 102 -8.56 -1.22 17.33
C GLY A 102 -8.55 -2.55 16.58
N ILE A 103 -8.21 -2.55 15.27
CA ILE A 103 -8.04 -3.74 14.43
C ILE A 103 -6.96 -3.52 13.36
N PRO A 104 -6.26 -4.56 12.89
CA PRO A 104 -5.41 -4.46 11.70
C PRO A 104 -6.26 -4.36 10.42
N LEU A 105 -5.66 -3.77 9.38
CA LEU A 105 -6.15 -3.84 8.01
C LEU A 105 -6.04 -5.27 7.51
N ASN A 106 -7.10 -5.76 6.88
CA ASN A 106 -7.09 -6.99 6.12
C ASN A 106 -6.89 -6.63 4.64
N ASP A 107 -5.64 -6.66 4.20
CA ASP A 107 -5.21 -6.36 2.83
C ASP A 107 -5.83 -7.31 1.79
N VAL A 108 -5.91 -8.60 2.11
CA VAL A 108 -6.58 -9.63 1.29
C VAL A 108 -8.04 -9.24 1.04
N ALA A 109 -8.79 -8.86 2.08
CA ALA A 109 -10.18 -8.44 1.94
C ALA A 109 -10.33 -7.13 1.16
N VAL A 110 -9.40 -6.19 1.31
CA VAL A 110 -9.41 -4.94 0.54
C VAL A 110 -9.18 -5.23 -0.94
N ILE A 111 -8.17 -6.03 -1.27
CA ILE A 111 -7.80 -6.31 -2.66
C ILE A 111 -8.85 -7.17 -3.34
N TYR A 112 -9.39 -8.18 -2.65
CA TYR A 112 -10.50 -8.99 -3.16
C TYR A 112 -11.70 -8.13 -3.56
N ASP A 113 -12.13 -7.22 -2.68
CA ASP A 113 -13.29 -6.35 -2.93
C ASP A 113 -13.05 -5.33 -4.05
N VAL A 114 -11.82 -4.86 -4.22
CA VAL A 114 -11.50 -3.75 -5.12
C VAL A 114 -11.01 -4.20 -6.49
N LEU A 115 -10.18 -5.25 -6.54
CA LEU A 115 -9.55 -5.76 -7.76
C LEU A 115 -10.16 -7.09 -8.23
N GLY A 116 -10.93 -7.77 -7.38
CA GLY A 116 -11.60 -9.03 -7.76
C GLY A 116 -10.63 -10.19 -7.99
N TYR A 117 -9.44 -10.14 -7.38
CA TYR A 117 -8.45 -11.22 -7.51
C TYR A 117 -8.91 -12.47 -6.80
N ASP A 118 -8.53 -13.62 -7.36
CA ASP A 118 -8.86 -14.92 -6.78
C ASP A 118 -8.17 -15.11 -5.43
N LEU A 119 -8.77 -15.97 -4.60
CA LEU A 119 -8.23 -16.35 -3.30
C LEU A 119 -7.98 -17.85 -3.28
N GLU A 120 -6.85 -18.27 -2.73
CA GLU A 120 -6.62 -19.67 -2.37
C GLU A 120 -6.50 -19.83 -0.86
N GLN A 121 -6.85 -21.03 -0.37
CA GLN A 121 -6.70 -21.35 1.03
C GLN A 121 -5.24 -21.72 1.35
N CYS A 122 -4.64 -20.97 2.27
CA CYS A 122 -3.27 -21.15 2.76
C CYS A 122 -3.33 -21.50 4.26
N GLY A 123 -3.48 -22.79 4.57
CA GLY A 123 -3.71 -23.25 5.94
C GLY A 123 -5.06 -22.76 6.49
N GLU A 124 -5.02 -21.94 7.54
CA GLU A 124 -6.21 -21.33 8.16
C GLU A 124 -6.56 -19.95 7.58
N CYS A 125 -5.74 -19.44 6.65
CA CYS A 125 -5.89 -18.13 6.03
C CYS A 125 -6.23 -18.24 4.54
N TYR A 126 -6.49 -17.09 3.91
CA TYR A 126 -6.58 -16.97 2.46
C TYR A 126 -5.41 -16.14 1.94
N CYS A 127 -4.82 -16.56 0.83
CA CYS A 127 -3.84 -15.80 0.08
C CYS A 127 -4.45 -15.23 -1.20
N LEU A 128 -3.96 -14.07 -1.61
CA LEU A 128 -4.28 -13.48 -2.91
C LEU A 128 -3.57 -14.25 -4.04
N VAL A 129 -4.30 -14.48 -5.13
CA VAL A 129 -3.78 -15.04 -6.37
C VAL A 129 -3.81 -13.96 -7.45
N HIS A 130 -2.64 -13.41 -7.76
CA HIS A 130 -2.48 -12.43 -8.82
C HIS A 130 -2.71 -13.07 -10.20
N PRO A 131 -3.43 -12.41 -11.14
CA PRO A 131 -3.69 -12.96 -12.48
C PRO A 131 -2.43 -13.34 -13.27
N HIS A 132 -1.32 -12.64 -13.02
CA HIS A 132 -0.05 -12.84 -13.72
C HIS A 132 1.07 -13.42 -12.87
N TRP A 133 1.01 -13.24 -11.53
CA TRP A 133 2.08 -13.65 -10.62
C TRP A 133 1.66 -14.81 -9.71
N GLY A 134 0.40 -15.26 -9.77
CA GLY A 134 -0.13 -16.25 -8.84
C GLY A 134 0.01 -15.78 -7.38
N ASN A 135 0.42 -16.70 -6.51
CA ASN A 135 0.70 -16.43 -5.09
C ASN A 135 2.05 -15.72 -4.83
N GLN A 136 2.77 -15.32 -5.88
CA GLN A 136 4.02 -14.57 -5.77
C GLN A 136 3.76 -13.06 -5.83
N VAL A 137 2.87 -12.57 -4.97
CA VAL A 137 2.50 -11.16 -4.88
C VAL A 137 2.55 -10.66 -3.43
N TYR A 138 3.14 -9.49 -3.22
CA TYR A 138 3.26 -8.83 -1.93
C TYR A 138 2.55 -7.46 -1.97
N PRO A 139 1.38 -7.32 -1.33
CA PRO A 139 0.62 -6.08 -1.36
C PRO A 139 1.11 -5.06 -0.33
N ALA A 140 0.83 -3.78 -0.57
CA ALA A 140 0.89 -2.70 0.40
C ALA A 140 -0.22 -1.68 0.12
N ILE A 141 -0.77 -1.07 1.16
CA ILE A 141 -1.96 -0.21 1.04
C ILE A 141 -1.73 1.13 1.72
N VAL A 142 -2.00 2.19 0.97
CA VAL A 142 -2.19 3.56 1.49
C VAL A 142 -3.66 3.89 1.45
N VAL A 143 -4.20 4.40 2.55
CA VAL A 143 -5.54 5.02 2.60
C VAL A 143 -5.42 6.53 2.58
N CYS A 144 -6.37 7.22 1.96
CA CYS A 144 -6.28 8.65 1.73
C CYS A 144 -7.64 9.36 1.89
N SER A 145 -7.62 10.59 2.41
CA SER A 145 -8.81 11.44 2.49
C SER A 145 -9.09 12.23 1.21
N ALA A 146 -8.22 12.14 0.20
CA ALA A 146 -8.46 12.70 -1.12
C ALA A 146 -9.33 11.76 -1.97
N ILE A 147 -10.07 12.30 -2.93
CA ILE A 147 -10.77 11.48 -3.94
C ILE A 147 -9.76 10.76 -4.85
N PRO A 148 -10.13 9.64 -5.51
CA PRO A 148 -9.22 8.85 -6.34
C PRO A 148 -8.43 9.67 -7.36
N ALA A 149 -9.09 10.55 -8.11
CA ALA A 149 -8.44 11.40 -9.12
C ALA A 149 -7.33 12.31 -8.55
N VAL A 150 -7.48 12.78 -7.32
CA VAL A 150 -6.47 13.61 -6.66
C VAL A 150 -5.30 12.76 -6.19
N LEU A 151 -5.57 11.60 -5.58
CA LEU A 151 -4.50 10.67 -5.18
C LEU A 151 -3.71 10.17 -6.40
N GLU A 152 -4.38 9.86 -7.50
CA GLU A 152 -3.76 9.50 -8.78
C GLU A 152 -2.83 10.61 -9.28
N ALA A 153 -3.31 11.86 -9.32
CA ALA A 153 -2.50 12.99 -9.76
C ALA A 153 -1.25 13.21 -8.88
N ILE A 154 -1.35 12.95 -7.57
CA ILE A 154 -0.22 13.02 -6.65
C ILE A 154 0.74 11.83 -6.83
N ALA A 155 0.21 10.64 -7.14
CA ALA A 155 0.98 9.40 -7.25
C ALA A 155 1.74 9.25 -8.58
N ILE A 156 1.17 9.71 -9.71
CA ILE A 156 1.78 9.59 -11.05
C ILE A 156 3.26 10.00 -11.09
N PRO A 157 3.69 11.14 -10.52
CA PRO A 157 5.10 11.53 -10.54
C PRO A 157 6.03 10.56 -9.80
N TYR A 158 5.55 9.82 -8.80
CA TYR A 158 6.37 8.89 -8.01
C TYR A 158 6.56 7.53 -8.69
N PHE A 159 5.71 7.26 -9.66
CA PHE A 159 5.52 5.93 -10.23
C PHE A 159 5.77 5.91 -11.73
N SER A 160 5.97 7.07 -12.36
CA SER A 160 6.35 7.13 -13.77
C SER A 160 7.81 6.68 -13.93
N PRO A 161 8.11 5.71 -14.81
CA PRO A 161 9.47 5.21 -15.07
C PRO A 161 10.45 6.31 -15.55
N THR A 162 9.94 7.50 -15.88
CA THR A 162 10.77 8.65 -16.29
C THR A 162 11.39 9.42 -15.11
N LEU A 163 11.06 9.09 -13.85
CA LEU A 163 11.59 9.80 -12.67
C LEU A 163 12.81 9.15 -12.01
N ASP A 164 13.48 8.21 -12.68
CA ASP A 164 14.75 7.59 -12.22
C ASP A 164 15.98 8.53 -12.25
N LEU A 165 15.80 9.85 -12.31
CA LEU A 165 16.93 10.79 -12.38
C LEU A 165 16.97 11.93 -11.36
N GLN A 166 16.00 12.11 -10.44
CA GLN A 166 16.05 13.29 -9.55
C GLN A 166 15.57 13.12 -8.10
N ILE A 167 15.82 11.97 -7.45
CA ILE A 167 15.80 11.93 -5.98
C ILE A 167 17.23 11.69 -5.47
N ASN A 168 17.97 12.79 -5.34
CA ASN A 168 19.26 12.80 -4.67
C ASN A 168 19.02 12.88 -3.15
N PRO A 169 19.52 11.92 -2.33
CA PRO A 169 19.34 11.91 -0.87
C PRO A 169 19.86 13.16 -0.15
N SER A 170 20.64 14.01 -0.83
CA SER A 170 21.20 15.24 -0.28
C SER A 170 20.22 16.44 -0.19
N GLN A 171 18.99 16.32 -0.69
CA GLN A 171 17.99 17.41 -0.63
C GLN A 171 17.07 17.36 0.61
N LEU A 172 17.17 16.33 1.46
CA LEU A 172 16.51 16.28 2.76
C LEU A 172 17.34 17.02 3.83
N GLN A 173 17.57 18.33 3.64
CA GLN A 173 17.99 19.19 4.74
C GLN A 173 16.75 19.85 5.34
N TYR A 174 16.39 19.37 6.54
CA TYR A 174 15.49 20.00 7.49
C TYR A 174 15.69 21.51 7.53
N ARG A 175 14.67 22.27 7.07
CA ARG A 175 14.53 23.67 7.47
C ARG A 175 13.84 23.69 8.82
N HIS A 176 14.63 23.85 9.88
CA HIS A 176 14.14 24.33 11.15
C HIS A 176 13.53 25.73 10.93
N CYS A 177 12.27 25.88 11.32
CA CYS A 177 11.70 27.11 11.86
C CYS A 177 11.08 26.75 13.20
#